data_AF-A0A078G032-F1
#
_entry.id   AF-A0A078G032-F1
#
_cell.length_a   1.000
_cell.length_b   1.000
_cell.length_c   1.000
_cell.angle_alpha   90.00
_cell.angle_beta   90.00
_cell.angle_gamma   90.00
#
_symmetry.space_group_name_H-M   'P 1'
#
loop_
_entity.id
_entity.type
_entity.pdbx_description
1 polymer ?
#
loop_
_entity_poly.entity_id
_entity_poly.type
_entity_poly.pdbx_seq_one_letter_code
_entity_poly.pdbx_strand_id
1 'polypeptide(L)'
;MAKEGFGKIEDMLAGDNDLYTVSTIFWVFRTYGYNISSDVFERFKGGNGKFKECLIEDAKGMVSLYEAAHLRTTTDYILDEALSFTTIKLVSLAENGASSSRISTRIRNALCTPQHFNAEMVFTREYITFYEQEEYHNKMLLKFAKLNFKFLQLNWIQELKTFTKW
;
A
#
# COMPACT_ATOMS: atom_id res chain seq x y z
N MET A 1 26.96 -1.31 -10.02
CA MET A 1 25.95 -0.30 -9.63
C MET A 1 24.71 -0.89 -8.94
N ALA A 2 24.16 -2.04 -9.35
CA ALA A 2 22.98 -2.60 -8.65
C ALA A 2 23.27 -3.16 -7.22
N LYS A 3 24.46 -3.73 -6.97
CA LYS A 3 24.82 -4.36 -5.68
C LYS A 3 24.94 -3.40 -4.48
N GLU A 4 25.35 -2.15 -4.69
CA GLU A 4 25.46 -1.16 -3.59
C GLU A 4 24.10 -0.63 -3.11
N GLY A 5 23.05 -0.75 -3.94
CA GLY A 5 21.69 -0.39 -3.55
C GLY A 5 21.04 -1.40 -2.60
N PHE A 6 21.35 -2.70 -2.77
CA PHE A 6 20.72 -3.78 -2.00
C PHE A 6 21.14 -3.81 -0.52
N GLY A 7 22.42 -3.61 -0.22
CA GLY A 7 22.88 -3.53 1.18
C GLY A 7 22.17 -2.40 1.94
N LYS A 8 21.96 -1.24 1.29
CA LYS A 8 21.22 -0.12 1.88
C LYS A 8 19.75 -0.42 2.15
N ILE A 9 19.12 -1.31 1.37
CA ILE A 9 17.70 -1.65 1.56
C ILE A 9 17.52 -2.58 2.75
N GLU A 10 18.39 -3.58 2.88
CA GLU A 10 18.40 -4.45 4.07
C GLU A 10 18.74 -3.64 5.33
N ASP A 11 19.67 -2.69 5.24
CA ASP A 11 19.99 -1.77 6.34
C ASP A 11 18.81 -0.83 6.68
N MET A 12 18.09 -0.29 5.67
CA MET A 12 16.86 0.49 5.88
C MET A 12 15.79 -0.34 6.59
N LEU A 13 15.64 -1.61 6.23
CA LEU A 13 14.71 -2.54 6.85
C LEU A 13 15.19 -3.06 8.21
N ALA A 14 16.48 -2.96 8.54
CA ALA A 14 17.02 -3.41 9.82
C ALA A 14 16.77 -2.40 10.96
N GLY A 15 16.61 -1.10 10.63
CA GLY A 15 16.43 -0.03 11.62
C GLY A 15 14.98 0.30 11.96
N ASP A 16 14.04 0.14 11.03
CA ASP A 16 12.64 0.53 11.23
C ASP A 16 11.77 -0.60 11.79
N ASN A 17 11.16 -0.31 12.94
CA ASN A 17 10.25 -1.21 13.65
C ASN A 17 8.77 -0.88 13.42
N ASP A 18 8.44 0.16 12.64
CA ASP A 18 7.06 0.50 12.39
C ASP A 18 6.49 -0.31 11.20
N LEU A 19 5.27 -0.82 11.40
CA LEU A 19 4.60 -1.71 10.43
C LEU A 19 4.37 -1.00 9.10
N TYR A 20 4.05 0.29 9.15
CA TYR A 20 3.79 1.10 7.98
C TYR A 20 5.00 1.21 7.05
N THR A 21 6.17 1.55 7.57
CA THR A 21 7.39 1.73 6.78
C THR A 21 7.86 0.42 6.19
N VAL A 22 7.96 -0.66 6.98
CA VAL A 22 8.39 -1.97 6.49
C VAL A 22 7.46 -2.48 5.38
N SER A 23 6.15 -2.37 5.58
CA SER A 23 5.17 -2.80 4.57
C SER A 23 5.25 -1.95 3.29
N THR A 24 5.45 -0.64 3.43
CA THR A 24 5.57 0.28 2.29
C THR A 24 6.84 -0.01 1.48
N ILE A 25 7.99 -0.18 2.13
CA ILE A 25 9.26 -0.52 1.48
C ILE A 25 9.11 -1.84 0.74
N PHE A 26 8.61 -2.89 1.42
CA PHE A 26 8.37 -4.19 0.80
C PHE A 26 7.49 -4.07 -0.45
N TRP A 27 6.37 -3.34 -0.34
CA TRP A 27 5.43 -3.12 -1.42
C TRP A 27 6.07 -2.42 -2.63
N VAL A 28 6.79 -1.32 -2.43
CA VAL A 28 7.48 -0.58 -3.49
C VAL A 28 8.47 -1.49 -4.21
N PHE A 29 9.37 -2.14 -3.47
CA PHE A 29 10.44 -2.92 -4.09
C PHE A 29 9.93 -4.13 -4.85
N ARG A 30 8.98 -4.89 -4.28
CA ARG A 30 8.35 -6.03 -4.97
C ARG A 30 7.59 -5.58 -6.23
N THR A 31 6.92 -4.43 -6.19
CA THR A 31 6.24 -3.84 -7.38
C THR A 31 7.22 -3.56 -8.53
N TYR A 32 8.44 -3.11 -8.21
CA TYR A 32 9.49 -2.86 -9.21
C TYR A 32 10.37 -4.08 -9.51
N GLY A 33 9.93 -5.29 -9.12
CA GLY A 33 10.59 -6.55 -9.48
C GLY A 33 11.75 -6.95 -8.58
N TYR A 34 11.98 -6.27 -7.46
CA TYR A 34 12.99 -6.65 -6.48
C TYR A 34 12.43 -7.67 -5.48
N ASN A 35 13.08 -8.84 -5.42
CA ASN A 35 12.65 -9.93 -4.56
C ASN A 35 13.14 -9.76 -3.11
N ILE A 36 12.53 -8.85 -2.35
CA ILE A 36 12.78 -8.72 -0.91
C ILE A 36 12.18 -9.92 -0.18
N SER A 37 12.90 -10.51 0.78
CA SER A 37 12.39 -11.62 1.60
C SER A 37 11.16 -11.19 2.41
N SER A 38 10.12 -12.02 2.41
CA SER A 38 8.95 -11.83 3.25
C SER A 38 9.25 -12.03 4.75
N ASP A 39 10.40 -12.62 5.09
CA ASP A 39 10.81 -12.85 6.48
C ASP A 39 11.01 -11.55 7.27
N VAL A 40 11.11 -10.41 6.57
CA VAL A 40 11.11 -9.09 7.19
C VAL A 40 9.91 -8.89 8.12
N PHE A 41 8.77 -9.56 7.86
CA PHE A 41 7.55 -9.47 8.65
C PHE A 41 7.55 -10.34 9.91
N GLU A 42 8.51 -11.25 10.11
CA GLU A 42 8.60 -12.10 11.31
C GLU A 42 8.68 -11.27 12.61
N ARG A 43 9.28 -10.07 12.55
CA ARG A 43 9.36 -9.13 13.67
C ARG A 43 8.00 -8.68 14.22
N PHE A 44 6.95 -8.76 13.41
CA PHE A 44 5.58 -8.38 13.78
C PHE A 44 4.79 -9.55 14.37
N LYS A 45 5.40 -10.74 14.48
CA LYS A 45 4.80 -11.91 15.11
C LYS A 45 5.14 -11.99 16.59
N GLY A 46 4.21 -12.54 17.38
CA GLY A 46 4.39 -12.84 18.79
C GLY A 46 5.08 -14.18 19.01
N GLY A 47 5.36 -14.53 20.27
CA GLY A 47 5.98 -15.82 20.63
C GLY A 47 5.13 -17.06 20.29
N ASN A 48 3.85 -16.88 19.98
CA ASN A 48 2.96 -17.92 19.46
C ASN A 48 3.11 -18.14 17.94
N GLY A 49 4.02 -17.41 17.28
CA GLY A 49 4.24 -17.48 15.85
C GLY A 49 3.13 -16.86 15.00
N LYS A 50 2.24 -16.04 15.58
CA LYS A 50 1.18 -15.32 14.86
C LYS A 50 1.40 -13.80 14.88
N PHE A 51 0.85 -13.07 13.92
CA PHE A 51 0.85 -11.59 13.97
C PHE A 51 0.28 -11.06 15.29
N LYS A 52 0.96 -10.06 15.87
CA LYS A 52 0.58 -9.47 17.17
C LYS A 52 -0.77 -8.74 17.03
N GLU A 53 -1.68 -9.02 17.97
CA GLU A 53 -3.00 -8.38 18.00
C GLU A 53 -2.93 -6.86 18.18
N CYS A 54 -1.92 -6.34 18.88
CA CYS A 54 -1.72 -4.90 19.08
C CYS A 54 -1.42 -4.13 17.79
N LEU A 55 -1.09 -4.80 16.67
CA LEU A 55 -0.88 -4.13 15.38
C LEU A 55 -2.15 -3.43 14.87
N ILE A 56 -3.33 -3.82 15.36
CA ILE A 56 -4.60 -3.16 15.01
C ILE A 56 -4.63 -1.67 15.41
N GLU A 57 -3.82 -1.26 16.39
CA GLU A 57 -3.70 0.14 16.82
C GLU A 57 -3.08 1.02 15.72
N ASP A 58 -2.24 0.44 14.85
CA ASP A 58 -1.70 1.11 13.67
C ASP A 58 -2.54 0.78 12.42
N ALA A 59 -3.72 1.41 12.32
CA ALA A 59 -4.60 1.22 11.16
C ALA A 59 -3.91 1.54 9.81
N LYS A 60 -2.93 2.48 9.79
CA LYS A 60 -2.20 2.85 8.58
C LYS A 60 -1.22 1.75 8.17
N GLY A 61 -0.51 1.19 9.14
CA GLY A 61 0.35 0.02 8.97
C GLY A 61 -0.43 -1.21 8.53
N MET A 62 -1.60 -1.46 9.11
CA MET A 62 -2.47 -2.58 8.76
C MET A 62 -2.93 -2.54 7.30
N VAL A 63 -3.36 -1.38 6.81
CA VAL A 63 -3.68 -1.22 5.38
C VAL A 63 -2.45 -1.46 4.52
N SER A 64 -1.28 -0.98 4.94
CA SER A 64 -0.06 -1.10 4.14
C SER A 64 0.46 -2.55 4.09
N LEU A 65 0.32 -3.30 5.20
CA LEU A 65 0.60 -4.74 5.24
C LEU A 65 -0.38 -5.52 4.37
N TYR A 66 -1.66 -5.16 4.38
CA TYR A 66 -2.67 -5.78 3.51
C TYR A 66 -2.29 -5.65 2.02
N GLU A 67 -1.92 -4.44 1.58
CA GLU A 67 -1.47 -4.18 0.20
C GLU A 67 -0.18 -4.93 -0.13
N ALA A 68 0.78 -4.98 0.80
CA ALA A 68 2.03 -5.71 0.65
C ALA A 68 1.81 -7.23 0.52
N ALA A 69 0.90 -7.80 1.31
CA ALA A 69 0.59 -9.23 1.33
C ALA A 69 -0.05 -9.73 0.03
N HIS A 70 -0.62 -8.82 -0.77
CA HIS A 70 -1.10 -9.14 -2.10
C HIS A 70 0.00 -9.37 -3.14
N LEU A 71 1.24 -8.90 -2.88
CA LEU A 71 2.40 -9.15 -3.75
C LEU A 71 3.10 -10.49 -3.46
N ARG A 72 2.43 -11.39 -2.73
CA ARG A 72 2.96 -12.69 -2.35
C ARG A 72 3.16 -13.62 -3.54
N THR A 73 4.19 -14.45 -3.43
CA THR A 73 4.48 -15.57 -4.32
C THR A 73 4.10 -16.89 -3.64
N THR A 74 4.26 -18.00 -4.35
CA THR A 74 3.95 -19.34 -3.83
C THR A 74 4.84 -19.77 -2.65
N THR A 75 5.93 -19.06 -2.38
CA THR A 75 6.86 -19.36 -1.27
C THR A 75 6.68 -18.45 -0.06
N ASP A 76 5.87 -17.39 -0.17
CA ASP A 76 5.74 -16.37 0.89
C ASP A 76 4.61 -16.71 1.89
N TYR A 77 4.72 -17.82 2.62
CA TYR A 77 3.67 -18.31 3.54
C TYR A 77 3.27 -17.30 4.62
N ILE A 78 4.23 -16.49 5.10
CA ILE A 78 3.96 -15.42 6.06
C ILE A 78 2.99 -14.37 5.51
N LEU A 79 2.96 -14.15 4.19
CA LEU A 79 2.07 -13.19 3.55
C LEU A 79 0.65 -13.75 3.37
N ASP A 80 0.48 -15.07 3.24
CA ASP A 80 -0.85 -15.69 3.31
C ASP A 80 -1.49 -15.45 4.70
N GLU A 81 -0.70 -15.64 5.76
CA GLU A 81 -1.13 -15.34 7.12
C GLU A 81 -1.40 -13.84 7.30
N ALA A 82 -0.50 -12.98 6.82
CA ALA A 82 -0.64 -11.53 6.90
C ALA A 82 -1.93 -11.06 6.20
N LEU A 83 -2.24 -11.62 5.03
CA LEU A 83 -3.45 -11.29 4.29
C LEU A 83 -4.70 -11.71 5.08
N SER A 84 -4.72 -12.92 5.64
CA SER A 84 -5.85 -13.39 6.46
C SER A 84 -6.05 -12.51 7.70
N PHE A 85 -4.97 -12.25 8.44
CA PHE A 85 -4.96 -11.42 9.64
C PHE A 85 -5.47 -10.00 9.34
N THR A 86 -4.85 -9.32 8.37
CA THR A 86 -5.20 -7.94 8.01
C THR A 86 -6.62 -7.82 7.49
N THR A 87 -7.09 -8.77 6.67
CA THR A 87 -8.48 -8.78 6.17
C THR A 87 -9.48 -8.76 7.32
N ILE A 88 -9.33 -9.66 8.30
CA ILE A 88 -10.24 -9.76 9.46
C ILE A 88 -10.23 -8.45 10.26
N LYS A 89 -9.05 -7.91 10.55
CA LYS A 89 -8.92 -6.69 11.35
C LYS A 89 -9.43 -5.45 10.64
N LEU A 90 -9.16 -5.32 9.35
CA LEU A 90 -9.59 -4.17 8.54
C LEU A 90 -11.10 -4.14 8.35
N VAL A 91 -11.76 -5.31 8.17
CA VAL A 91 -13.22 -5.40 8.16
C VAL A 91 -13.79 -4.92 9.49
N SER A 92 -13.25 -5.40 10.61
CA SER A 92 -13.67 -4.96 11.94
C SER A 92 -13.49 -3.44 12.17
N LEU A 93 -12.37 -2.87 11.71
CA LEU A 93 -12.13 -1.42 11.78
C LEU A 93 -13.09 -0.61 10.91
N ALA A 94 -13.47 -1.14 9.74
CA ALA A 94 -14.42 -0.50 8.84
C ALA A 94 -15.85 -0.46 9.42
N GLU A 95 -16.25 -1.51 10.14
CA GLU A 95 -17.57 -1.64 10.76
C GLU A 95 -17.70 -0.84 12.07
N ASN A 96 -16.67 -0.85 12.91
CA ASN A 96 -16.72 -0.24 14.24
C ASN A 96 -16.53 1.28 14.23
N GLY A 97 -16.15 1.89 13.10
CA GLY A 97 -15.94 3.33 12.98
C GLY A 97 -14.83 3.89 13.88
N ALA A 98 -13.94 3.04 14.38
CA ALA A 98 -12.90 3.37 15.37
C ALA A 98 -11.71 4.16 14.78
N SER A 99 -11.77 4.56 13.51
CA SER A 99 -10.71 5.26 12.79
C SER A 99 -11.19 6.62 12.28
N SER A 100 -10.26 7.51 11.98
CA SER A 100 -10.60 8.78 11.33
C SER A 100 -11.30 8.52 9.99
N SER A 101 -12.23 9.40 9.60
CA SER A 101 -13.00 9.29 8.34
C SER A 101 -12.12 9.00 7.11
N ARG A 102 -10.91 9.58 7.09
CA ARG A 102 -9.92 9.39 6.02
C ARG A 102 -9.37 7.98 5.98
N ILE A 103 -8.93 7.47 7.13
CA ILE A 103 -8.41 6.11 7.24
C ILE A 103 -9.50 5.09 6.97
N SER A 104 -10.72 5.30 7.48
CA SER A 104 -11.86 4.44 7.15
C SER A 104 -12.15 4.37 5.65
N THR A 105 -12.02 5.49 4.92
CA THR A 105 -12.17 5.51 3.45
C THR A 105 -11.06 4.68 2.78
N ARG A 106 -9.81 4.88 3.20
CA ARG A 106 -8.66 4.11 2.67
C ARG A 106 -8.80 2.61 2.94
N ILE A 107 -9.29 2.23 4.13
CA ILE A 107 -9.58 0.83 4.48
C ILE A 107 -10.62 0.23 3.54
N ARG A 108 -11.76 0.91 3.32
CA ARG A 108 -12.81 0.42 2.42
C ARG A 108 -12.31 0.27 0.99
N ASN A 109 -11.53 1.21 0.50
CA ASN A 109 -10.99 1.16 -0.86
C ASN A 109 -10.04 -0.03 -1.02
N ALA A 110 -9.11 -0.23 -0.07
CA ALA A 110 -8.19 -1.38 -0.06
C ALA A 110 -8.95 -2.72 -0.04
N LEU A 111 -9.99 -2.84 0.80
CA LEU A 111 -10.82 -4.05 0.90
C LEU A 111 -11.68 -4.30 -0.35
N CYS A 112 -12.08 -3.25 -1.08
CA CYS A 112 -12.88 -3.38 -2.29
C CYS A 112 -12.05 -3.85 -3.48
N THR A 113 -10.88 -3.25 -3.70
CA THR A 113 -9.96 -3.68 -4.75
C THR A 113 -8.52 -3.34 -4.32
N PRO A 114 -7.67 -4.35 -4.10
CA PRO A 114 -6.27 -4.14 -3.76
C PRO A 114 -5.54 -3.30 -4.82
N GLN A 115 -4.58 -2.47 -4.39
CA GLN A 115 -3.92 -1.48 -5.24
C GLN A 115 -3.20 -2.08 -6.44
N HIS A 116 -2.63 -3.26 -6.29
CA HIS A 116 -1.93 -3.96 -7.37
C HIS A 116 -2.87 -4.50 -8.47
N PHE A 117 -4.18 -4.59 -8.22
CA PHE A 117 -5.18 -4.97 -9.22
C PHE A 117 -5.93 -3.76 -9.82
N ASN A 118 -5.74 -2.56 -9.28
CA ASN A 118 -6.39 -1.38 -9.82
C ASN A 118 -5.77 -0.97 -11.15
N ALA A 119 -6.64 -0.64 -12.12
CA ALA A 119 -6.23 0.24 -13.21
C ALA A 119 -5.62 1.49 -12.56
N GLU A 120 -4.32 1.72 -12.78
CA GLU A 120 -3.50 2.73 -12.08
C GLU A 120 -4.19 4.10 -11.97
N MET A 121 -5.06 4.44 -12.92
CA MET A 121 -5.89 5.64 -12.94
C MET A 121 -6.83 5.79 -11.74
N VAL A 122 -7.59 4.74 -11.38
CA VAL A 122 -8.60 4.79 -10.32
C VAL A 122 -7.91 5.01 -8.97
N PHE A 123 -6.89 4.18 -8.71
CA PHE A 123 -6.07 4.32 -7.52
C PHE A 123 -5.40 5.69 -7.42
N THR A 124 -4.76 6.16 -8.49
CA THR A 124 -4.07 7.47 -8.50
C THR A 124 -5.04 8.60 -8.16
N ARG A 125 -6.26 8.58 -8.73
CA ARG A 125 -7.28 9.60 -8.45
C ARG A 125 -7.70 9.62 -6.98
N GLU A 126 -7.98 8.45 -6.42
CA GLU A 126 -8.38 8.32 -5.02
C GLU A 126 -7.24 8.74 -4.09
N TYR A 127 -6.01 8.32 -4.39
CA TYR A 127 -4.85 8.66 -3.57
C TYR A 127 -4.53 10.15 -3.60
N ILE A 128 -4.64 10.84 -4.75
CA ILE A 128 -4.49 12.31 -4.82
C ILE A 128 -5.50 13.00 -3.89
N THR A 129 -6.74 12.51 -3.86
CA THR A 129 -7.80 13.07 -3.02
C THR A 129 -7.53 12.82 -1.54
N PHE A 130 -7.06 11.62 -1.20
CA PHE A 130 -6.62 11.28 0.15
C PHE A 130 -5.43 12.15 0.60
N TYR A 131 -4.39 12.26 -0.23
CA TYR A 131 -3.16 12.98 0.07
C TYR A 131 -3.38 14.49 0.27
N GLU A 132 -4.33 15.08 -0.46
CA GLU A 132 -4.73 16.47 -0.26
C GLU A 132 -5.25 16.75 1.16
N GLN A 133 -5.84 15.74 1.80
CA GLN A 133 -6.39 15.89 3.13
C GLN A 133 -5.33 15.68 4.23
N GLU A 134 -4.20 15.04 3.94
CA GLU A 134 -3.16 14.77 4.93
C GLU A 134 -2.60 16.07 5.54
N GLU A 135 -2.35 16.09 6.85
CA GLU A 135 -1.93 17.29 7.58
C GLU A 135 -0.57 17.82 7.10
N TYR A 136 0.35 16.90 6.77
CA TYR A 136 1.73 17.20 6.40
C TYR A 136 2.03 16.92 4.91
N HIS A 137 1.06 17.13 4.01
CA HIS A 137 1.28 16.91 2.59
C HIS A 137 2.19 17.98 1.95
N ASN A 138 3.03 17.55 1.01
CA ASN A 138 3.86 18.46 0.23
C ASN A 138 3.01 19.13 -0.86
N LYS A 139 2.82 20.45 -0.73
CA LYS A 139 2.00 21.25 -1.66
C LYS A 139 2.51 21.22 -3.10
N MET A 140 3.82 21.18 -3.31
CA MET A 140 4.41 21.10 -4.64
C MET A 140 4.13 19.73 -5.27
N LEU A 141 4.32 18.64 -4.52
CA LEU A 141 4.03 17.29 -4.97
C LEU A 141 2.54 17.12 -5.29
N LEU A 142 1.64 17.61 -4.43
CA LEU A 142 0.20 17.56 -4.65
C LEU A 142 -0.20 18.32 -5.93
N LYS A 143 0.34 19.53 -6.11
CA LYS A 143 0.09 20.34 -7.32
C LYS A 143 0.57 19.60 -8.57
N PHE A 144 1.77 19.03 -8.52
CA PHE A 144 2.33 18.25 -9.62
C PHE A 144 1.45 17.04 -9.96
N ALA A 145 1.09 16.23 -8.97
CA ALA A 145 0.25 15.05 -9.16
C ALA A 145 -1.11 15.40 -9.80
N LYS A 146 -1.77 16.48 -9.33
CA LYS A 146 -3.04 16.96 -9.91
C LYS A 146 -2.92 17.40 -11.36
N LEU A 147 -1.83 18.10 -11.72
CA LEU A 147 -1.60 18.54 -13.10
C LEU A 147 -1.30 17.33 -14.01
N ASN A 148 -0.42 16.43 -13.56
CA ASN A 148 -0.06 15.24 -14.31
C ASN A 148 -1.28 14.34 -14.57
N PHE A 149 -2.11 14.12 -13.55
CA PHE A 149 -3.33 13.33 -13.71
C PHE A 149 -4.29 13.95 -14.73
N LYS A 150 -4.49 15.27 -14.71
CA LYS A 150 -5.32 15.97 -15.72
C LYS A 150 -4.75 15.85 -17.13
N PHE A 151 -3.43 15.94 -17.27
CA PHE A 151 -2.77 15.78 -18.57
C PHE A 151 -3.00 14.38 -19.14
N LEU A 152 -2.75 13.33 -18.34
CA LEU A 152 -3.00 11.94 -18.74
C LEU A 152 -4.48 11.70 -19.07
N GLN A 153 -5.40 12.26 -18.28
CA GLN A 153 -6.84 12.17 -18.53
C GLN A 153 -7.22 12.74 -19.90
N LEU A 154 -6.66 13.88 -20.29
CA LEU A 154 -6.92 14.46 -21.61
C LEU A 154 -6.41 13.56 -22.74
N ASN A 155 -5.25 12.93 -22.57
CA ASN A 155 -4.72 11.98 -23.55
C ASN A 155 -5.63 10.74 -23.68
N TRP A 156 -6.04 10.13 -22.57
CA TRP A 156 -6.97 8.98 -22.59
C TRP A 156 -8.30 9.32 -23.26
N ILE A 157 -8.86 10.51 -23.00
CA ILE A 157 -10.08 10.97 -23.66
C ILE A 157 -9.87 11.10 -25.18
N GLN A 158 -8.70 11.59 -25.61
CA GLN A 158 -8.38 11.73 -27.03
C GLN A 158 -8.20 10.37 -27.73
N GLU A 159 -7.56 9.41 -27.06
CA GLU A 159 -7.44 8.03 -27.52
C GLU A 159 -8.81 7.37 -27.66
N LEU A 160 -9.66 7.48 -26.63
CA LEU A 160 -11.04 6.98 -26.67
C LEU A 160 -11.86 7.61 -27.79
N LYS A 161 -11.75 8.93 -28.01
CA LYS A 161 -12.39 9.60 -29.15
C LYS A 161 -11.92 9.06 -30.49
N THR A 162 -10.65 8.71 -30.60
CA THR A 162 -10.10 8.11 -31.83
C THR A 162 -10.66 6.70 -32.03
N PHE A 163 -10.66 5.88 -30.98
CA PHE A 163 -11.17 4.51 -31.02
C PHE A 163 -12.67 4.45 -31.32
N THR A 164 -13.47 5.31 -30.68
CA THR A 164 -14.94 5.36 -30.90
C THR A 164 -15.36 5.89 -32.27
N LYS A 165 -14.45 6.53 -33.01
CA LYS A 165 -14.67 6.99 -34.39
C LYS A 165 -14.25 5.97 -35.45
N TRP A 166 -13.43 4.99 -35.06
CA TRP A 166 -12.98 3.88 -35.90
C TRP A 166 -14.10 2.86 -36.04
#